data_AF-A0A6G1ISH6-F1
#
_entry.id   AF-A0A6G1ISH6-F1
#
_cell.length_a   1.000
_cell.length_b   1.000
_cell.length_c   1.000
_cell.angle_alpha   90.00
_cell.angle_beta   90.00
_cell.angle_gamma   90.00
#
_symmetry.space_group_name_H-M   'P 1'
#
loop_
_entity.id
_entity.type
_entity.pdbx_description
1 polymer ?
#
loop_
_entity_poly.entity_id
_entity_poly.type
_entity_poly.pdbx_seq_one_letter_code
_entity_poly.pdbx_strand_id
1 'polypeptide(L)'
;MLCTYLDVALLSHPILAFLSIQHPKMHSKPSTLQYFAVSFLSLLALRYASSTYFDAPSQIVASVCTSVDQPNPVASLYPNNATGTLNGTIAVLPISLELARQLIPPQYDILEHAYRALLPSFPKGMYPAIVQALHDHEVQAFGYKIDDFTRTGIEFPFIDLLHDNSTSFKWAPSLLMTADHEIALNGADDYGTNTFPASFEPGCDAYQAVPNAEKPGTTYFSASSLEGAEFINTLFSSTEEELFPLEFFKNATNQPTFADGKTCDNMIRLFDTSVSTTPNEIQRVIGTVQANIHPFSGGQEWSNVYGLRLDSAFIENNYLSCESFRGYPHNK
;
A
#
# COMPACT_ATOMS: atom_id res chain seq x y z
N MET A 1 -30.70 29.21 -9.59
CA MET A 1 -29.90 27.98 -9.58
C MET A 1 -30.10 27.10 -8.34
N LEU A 2 -30.93 27.48 -7.34
CA LEU A 2 -31.28 26.58 -6.22
C LEU A 2 -32.49 25.66 -6.49
N CYS A 3 -33.32 25.94 -7.50
CA CYS A 3 -34.56 25.19 -7.73
C CYS A 3 -34.37 23.81 -8.39
N THR A 4 -33.28 23.57 -9.12
CA THR A 4 -33.08 22.32 -9.87
C THR A 4 -32.55 21.16 -9.03
N TYR A 5 -31.93 21.44 -7.87
CA TYR A 5 -31.42 20.39 -6.96
C TYR A 5 -32.49 19.85 -6.00
N LEU A 6 -33.55 20.63 -5.74
CA LEU A 6 -34.63 20.21 -4.85
C LEU A 6 -35.50 19.10 -5.49
N ASP A 7 -35.68 19.16 -6.80
CA ASP A 7 -36.52 18.22 -7.56
C ASP A 7 -35.88 16.83 -7.69
N VAL A 8 -34.54 16.75 -7.70
CA VAL A 8 -33.80 15.48 -7.76
C VAL A 8 -33.77 14.79 -6.38
N ALA A 9 -33.70 15.58 -5.29
CA ALA A 9 -33.76 15.05 -3.93
C ALA A 9 -35.15 14.47 -3.59
N LEU A 10 -36.23 15.04 -4.16
CA LEU A 10 -37.60 14.55 -3.97
C LEU A 10 -37.89 13.23 -4.70
N LEU A 11 -37.17 12.92 -5.78
CA LEU A 11 -37.32 11.68 -6.54
C LEU A 11 -36.59 10.47 -5.91
N SER A 12 -35.62 10.72 -5.03
CA SER A 12 -34.76 9.68 -4.46
C SER A 12 -35.17 9.26 -3.04
N HIS A 13 -36.12 9.95 -2.38
CA HIS A 13 -36.56 9.66 -1.01
C HIS A 13 -38.10 9.71 -0.88
N PRO A 14 -38.80 8.57 -0.74
CA PRO A 14 -40.26 8.52 -0.69
C PRO A 14 -40.89 9.22 0.55
N ILE A 15 -40.06 9.65 1.52
CA ILE A 15 -40.49 10.30 2.76
C ILE A 15 -40.65 11.83 2.58
N LEU A 16 -39.91 12.47 1.67
CA LEU A 16 -39.98 13.94 1.48
C LEU A 16 -41.19 14.39 0.64
N ALA A 17 -41.75 13.51 -0.18
CA ALA A 17 -42.98 13.79 -0.93
C ALA A 17 -44.24 13.91 -0.04
N PHE A 18 -44.18 13.40 1.21
CA PHE A 18 -45.31 13.49 2.15
C PHE A 18 -45.43 14.85 2.85
N LEU A 19 -44.37 15.66 2.87
CA LEU A 19 -44.33 16.90 3.68
C LEU A 19 -44.72 18.17 2.91
N SER A 20 -44.87 18.13 1.59
CA SER A 20 -45.13 19.34 0.78
C SER A 20 -46.58 19.51 0.29
N ILE A 21 -47.52 18.62 0.65
CA ILE A 21 -48.92 18.72 0.21
C ILE A 21 -49.86 18.86 1.42
N GLN A 22 -49.81 20.02 2.06
CA GLN A 22 -50.95 20.56 2.82
C GLN A 22 -51.43 21.85 2.16
N HIS A 23 -52.01 21.73 0.96
CA HIS A 23 -52.87 22.77 0.40
C HIS A 23 -54.30 22.22 0.29
N PRO A 24 -55.29 22.84 0.95
CA PRO A 24 -56.66 22.36 0.93
C PRO A 24 -57.35 22.92 -0.32
N LYS A 25 -57.69 22.03 -1.26
CA LYS A 25 -58.73 22.13 -2.32
C LYS A 25 -58.22 21.59 -3.66
N MET A 26 -57.98 20.29 -3.75
CA MET A 26 -58.19 19.55 -5.00
C MET A 26 -58.67 18.14 -4.65
N HIS A 27 -59.99 17.93 -4.73
CA HIS A 27 -60.60 16.62 -4.64
C HIS A 27 -60.50 15.91 -5.99
N SER A 28 -59.39 15.19 -6.19
CA SER A 28 -59.38 14.00 -7.03
C SER A 28 -58.34 13.06 -6.44
N LYS A 29 -58.77 11.93 -5.85
CA LYS A 29 -57.85 10.88 -5.41
C LYS A 29 -57.17 10.32 -6.66
N PRO A 30 -55.88 10.57 -6.91
CA PRO A 30 -55.20 9.92 -8.01
C PRO A 30 -55.08 8.45 -7.66
N SER A 31 -55.33 7.57 -8.64
CA SER A 31 -55.17 6.14 -8.45
C SER A 31 -53.70 5.85 -8.18
N THR A 32 -53.39 5.03 -7.18
CA THR A 32 -52.02 4.58 -6.83
C THR A 32 -51.27 4.02 -8.04
N LEU A 33 -52.02 3.49 -9.02
CA LEU A 33 -51.51 2.99 -10.30
C LEU A 33 -50.91 4.11 -11.17
N GLN A 34 -51.48 5.32 -11.14
CA GLN A 34 -50.98 6.47 -11.91
C GLN A 34 -49.62 6.93 -11.39
N TYR A 35 -49.43 6.98 -10.07
CA TYR A 35 -48.12 7.30 -9.48
C TYR A 35 -47.09 6.23 -9.80
N PHE A 36 -47.46 4.95 -9.69
CA PHE A 36 -46.55 3.86 -10.06
C PHE A 36 -46.14 3.91 -11.54
N ALA A 37 -47.11 4.13 -12.43
CA ALA A 37 -46.86 4.23 -13.87
C ALA A 37 -45.97 5.42 -14.21
N VAL A 38 -46.22 6.60 -13.62
CA VAL A 38 -45.40 7.80 -13.86
C VAL A 38 -43.98 7.60 -13.33
N SER A 39 -43.80 7.05 -12.13
CA SER A 39 -42.47 6.80 -11.57
C SER A 39 -41.70 5.74 -12.37
N PHE A 40 -42.36 4.66 -12.78
CA PHE A 40 -41.74 3.61 -13.59
C PHE A 40 -41.33 4.13 -14.97
N LEU A 41 -42.20 4.88 -15.65
CA LEU A 41 -41.89 5.47 -16.96
C LEU A 41 -40.80 6.54 -16.86
N SER A 42 -40.75 7.31 -15.77
CA SER A 42 -39.71 8.31 -15.54
C SER A 42 -38.34 7.65 -15.32
N LEU A 43 -38.28 6.57 -14.53
CA LEU A 43 -37.05 5.80 -14.33
C LEU A 43 -36.59 5.09 -15.62
N LEU A 44 -37.53 4.57 -16.42
CA LEU A 44 -37.24 3.94 -17.70
C LEU A 44 -36.69 4.96 -18.71
N ALA A 45 -37.29 6.15 -18.77
CA ALA A 45 -36.83 7.25 -19.63
C ALA A 45 -35.44 7.77 -19.21
N LEU A 46 -35.18 7.88 -17.90
CA LEU A 46 -33.86 8.20 -17.36
C LEU A 46 -32.82 7.14 -17.77
N ARG A 47 -33.13 5.86 -17.61
CA ARG A 47 -32.23 4.78 -18.06
C ARG A 47 -31.95 4.84 -19.57
N TYR A 48 -32.97 5.12 -20.37
CA TYR A 48 -32.85 5.17 -21.82
C TYR A 48 -32.07 6.40 -22.31
N ALA A 49 -32.29 7.56 -21.68
CA ALA A 49 -31.53 8.78 -21.93
C ALA A 49 -30.07 8.64 -21.48
N SER A 50 -29.79 7.97 -20.36
CA SER A 50 -28.43 7.67 -19.91
C SER A 50 -27.73 6.62 -20.77
N SER A 51 -28.45 5.75 -21.48
CA SER A 51 -27.86 4.73 -22.36
C SER A 51 -27.47 5.24 -23.76
N THR A 52 -27.83 6.48 -24.12
CA THR A 52 -27.54 7.07 -25.45
C THR A 52 -26.39 8.07 -25.44
N TYR A 53 -25.69 8.22 -24.31
CA TYR A 53 -24.53 9.12 -24.13
C TYR A 53 -23.19 8.40 -23.88
N PHE A 54 -23.08 7.14 -24.26
CA PHE A 54 -21.76 6.52 -24.39
C PHE A 54 -21.31 6.61 -25.85
N ASP A 55 -20.73 7.76 -26.21
CA ASP A 55 -19.65 7.74 -27.19
C ASP A 55 -18.65 6.70 -26.67
N ALA A 56 -18.50 5.61 -27.41
CA ALA A 56 -17.48 4.62 -27.11
C ALA A 56 -16.14 5.37 -27.06
N PRO A 57 -15.46 5.44 -25.90
CA PRO A 57 -14.09 5.89 -25.92
C PRO A 57 -13.38 4.95 -26.89
N SER A 58 -12.66 5.53 -27.84
CA SER A 58 -11.70 4.81 -28.65
C SER A 58 -10.86 4.01 -27.66
N GLN A 59 -11.04 2.69 -27.64
CA GLN A 59 -10.21 1.79 -26.87
C GLN A 59 -8.81 1.94 -27.45
N ILE A 60 -8.03 2.87 -26.90
CA ILE A 60 -6.60 2.69 -26.84
C ILE A 60 -6.48 1.34 -26.15
N VAL A 61 -6.09 0.32 -26.91
CA VAL A 61 -5.66 -0.95 -26.34
C VAL A 61 -4.43 -0.58 -25.52
N ALA A 62 -4.66 -0.17 -24.27
CA ALA A 62 -3.63 -0.19 -23.26
C ALA A 62 -3.03 -1.58 -23.38
N SER A 63 -1.72 -1.66 -23.62
CA SER A 63 -1.03 -2.94 -23.55
C SER A 63 -1.41 -3.53 -22.20
N VAL A 64 -2.25 -4.56 -22.20
CA VAL A 64 -2.69 -5.22 -20.98
C VAL A 64 -1.41 -5.70 -20.33
N CYS A 65 -1.06 -5.07 -19.21
CA CYS A 65 0.11 -5.46 -18.48
C CYS A 65 -0.20 -6.80 -17.81
N THR A 66 0.48 -7.85 -18.24
CA THR A 66 0.35 -9.16 -17.64
C THR A 66 1.57 -9.37 -16.77
N SER A 67 1.39 -9.20 -15.46
CA SER A 67 2.44 -9.47 -14.48
C SER A 67 2.88 -10.94 -14.52
N VAL A 68 4.14 -11.21 -14.18
CA VAL A 68 4.66 -12.57 -13.99
C VAL A 68 4.52 -13.09 -12.54
N ASP A 69 3.91 -12.28 -11.67
CA ASP A 69 3.71 -12.60 -10.26
C ASP A 69 2.84 -13.85 -10.06
N GLN A 70 3.01 -14.45 -8.89
CA GLN A 70 2.32 -15.69 -8.55
C GLN A 70 0.96 -15.38 -7.89
N PRO A 71 -0.07 -16.22 -8.09
CA PRO A 71 -1.37 -16.01 -7.49
C PRO A 71 -1.35 -15.98 -5.96
N ASN A 72 -2.29 -15.26 -5.35
CA ASN A 72 -2.45 -15.15 -3.91
C ASN A 72 -2.83 -16.50 -3.27
N PRO A 73 -1.93 -17.14 -2.49
CA PRO A 73 -2.16 -18.48 -1.98
C PRO A 73 -3.06 -18.51 -0.73
N VAL A 74 -3.33 -17.36 -0.11
CA VAL A 74 -4.05 -17.29 1.19
C VAL A 74 -5.43 -16.63 1.10
N ALA A 75 -5.81 -16.12 -0.07
CA ALA A 75 -7.11 -15.51 -0.35
C ALA A 75 -8.30 -16.32 0.18
N SER A 76 -8.33 -17.63 -0.09
CA SER A 76 -9.42 -18.52 0.33
C SER A 76 -9.40 -18.90 1.81
N LEU A 77 -8.23 -18.78 2.46
CA LEU A 77 -8.03 -19.10 3.88
C LEU A 77 -8.50 -17.96 4.79
N TYR A 78 -8.42 -16.72 4.29
CA TYR A 78 -8.80 -15.52 5.02
C TYR A 78 -9.81 -14.67 4.24
N PRO A 79 -11.02 -15.19 3.96
CA PRO A 79 -11.98 -14.55 3.06
C PRO A 79 -12.55 -13.22 3.58
N ASN A 80 -12.34 -12.90 4.86
CA ASN A 80 -12.82 -11.68 5.51
C ASN A 80 -11.69 -10.67 5.80
N ASN A 81 -10.45 -10.99 5.47
CA ASN A 81 -9.31 -10.10 5.63
C ASN A 81 -8.91 -9.50 4.28
N ALA A 82 -8.18 -8.40 4.34
CA ALA A 82 -7.40 -7.99 3.19
C ALA A 82 -6.19 -8.94 3.04
N THR A 83 -5.97 -9.44 1.83
CA THR A 83 -4.86 -10.35 1.52
C THR A 83 -4.36 -10.10 0.11
N GLY A 84 -3.09 -10.34 -0.14
CA GLY A 84 -2.48 -10.29 -1.46
C GLY A 84 -1.10 -10.93 -1.42
N THR A 85 -0.31 -10.67 -2.45
CA THR A 85 1.13 -10.96 -2.45
C THR A 85 1.92 -9.66 -2.64
N LEU A 86 3.18 -9.68 -2.20
CA LEU A 86 4.09 -8.54 -2.20
C LEU A 86 5.41 -9.01 -2.80
N ASN A 87 5.49 -8.97 -4.12
CA ASN A 87 6.69 -9.35 -4.83
C ASN A 87 7.65 -8.16 -4.90
N GLY A 88 8.91 -8.38 -4.60
CA GLY A 88 9.95 -7.41 -4.89
C GLY A 88 11.18 -7.53 -4.01
N THR A 89 11.80 -6.38 -3.74
CA THR A 89 13.05 -6.33 -2.99
C THR A 89 12.86 -5.57 -1.69
N ILE A 90 13.27 -6.19 -0.59
CA ILE A 90 13.40 -5.56 0.73
C ILE A 90 14.88 -5.51 1.09
N ALA A 91 15.40 -4.36 1.49
CA ALA A 91 16.82 -4.23 1.77
C ALA A 91 17.12 -3.29 2.93
N VAL A 92 18.23 -3.56 3.63
CA VAL A 92 18.65 -2.79 4.79
C VAL A 92 19.53 -1.63 4.34
N LEU A 93 19.13 -0.41 4.70
CA LEU A 93 19.88 0.83 4.53
C LEU A 93 20.53 1.20 5.87
N PRO A 94 21.82 0.92 6.08
CA PRO A 94 22.50 1.36 7.29
C PRO A 94 22.61 2.88 7.27
N ILE A 95 21.98 3.53 8.23
CA ILE A 95 22.15 4.96 8.50
C ILE A 95 22.72 5.16 9.89
N SER A 96 23.37 6.30 10.16
CA SER A 96 23.81 6.59 11.51
C SER A 96 22.59 6.73 12.43
N LEU A 97 22.72 6.28 13.68
CA LEU A 97 21.67 6.44 14.69
C LEU A 97 21.38 7.93 14.93
N GLU A 98 22.39 8.80 14.78
CA GLU A 98 22.22 10.25 14.80
C GLU A 98 21.31 10.74 13.67
N LEU A 99 21.50 10.26 12.44
CA LEU A 99 20.62 10.59 11.32
C LEU A 99 19.21 10.04 11.56
N ALA A 100 19.08 8.78 12.00
CA ALA A 100 17.78 8.20 12.36
C ALA A 100 17.04 9.08 13.38
N ARG A 101 17.75 9.63 14.38
CA ARG A 101 17.20 10.55 15.38
C ARG A 101 16.75 11.90 14.83
N GLN A 102 17.40 12.38 13.78
CA GLN A 102 17.00 13.63 13.11
C GLN A 102 15.76 13.42 12.24
N LEU A 103 15.60 12.22 11.66
CA LEU A 103 14.52 11.88 10.75
C LEU A 103 13.24 11.46 11.49
N ILE A 104 13.36 10.58 12.48
CA ILE A 104 12.24 10.06 13.26
C ILE A 104 11.70 11.16 14.19
N PRO A 105 10.37 11.36 14.28
CA PRO A 105 9.79 12.38 15.13
C PRO A 105 10.31 12.26 16.58
N PRO A 106 10.68 13.37 17.22
CA PRO A 106 11.42 13.36 18.49
C PRO A 106 10.61 12.78 19.66
N GLN A 107 9.28 12.68 19.51
CA GLN A 107 8.42 12.03 20.48
C GLN A 107 8.47 10.50 20.42
N TYR A 108 9.18 9.86 19.48
CA TYR A 108 9.26 8.40 19.41
C TYR A 108 10.67 7.91 19.72
N ASP A 109 10.78 6.95 20.64
CA ASP A 109 12.05 6.32 20.97
C ASP A 109 12.40 5.20 19.95
N ILE A 110 13.64 4.70 19.99
CA ILE A 110 14.19 3.66 19.10
C ILE A 110 14.66 2.58 20.05
N LEU A 111 14.14 1.39 19.86
CA LEU A 111 14.45 0.20 20.62
C LEU A 111 15.75 -0.40 20.11
N GLU A 112 16.89 0.26 20.40
CA GLU A 112 18.20 -0.21 19.94
C GLU A 112 18.51 -1.64 20.42
N HIS A 113 18.07 -1.98 21.62
CA HIS A 113 18.20 -3.33 22.14
C HIS A 113 17.45 -4.38 21.31
N ALA A 114 16.32 -4.03 20.67
CA ALA A 114 15.48 -4.95 19.92
C ALA A 114 16.16 -5.37 18.61
N TYR A 115 16.61 -4.42 17.78
CA TYR A 115 17.30 -4.79 16.54
C TYR A 115 18.68 -5.37 16.78
N ARG A 116 19.38 -4.98 17.86
CA ARG A 116 20.67 -5.58 18.21
C ARG A 116 20.56 -7.01 18.71
N ALA A 117 19.43 -7.40 19.30
CA ALA A 117 19.18 -8.80 19.64
C ALA A 117 19.09 -9.69 18.39
N LEU A 118 18.57 -9.14 17.29
CA LEU A 118 18.49 -9.83 15.98
C LEU A 118 19.79 -9.71 15.19
N LEU A 119 20.49 -8.59 15.30
CA LEU A 119 21.72 -8.25 14.58
C LEU A 119 22.85 -7.89 15.55
N PRO A 120 23.41 -8.85 16.31
CA PRO A 120 24.43 -8.58 17.34
C PRO A 120 25.73 -8.00 16.76
N SER A 121 26.02 -8.27 15.49
CA SER A 121 27.16 -7.73 14.74
C SER A 121 26.86 -6.43 13.99
N PHE A 122 25.64 -5.88 14.09
CA PHE A 122 25.31 -4.64 13.39
C PHE A 122 26.22 -3.50 13.85
N PRO A 123 26.77 -2.69 12.93
CA PRO A 123 27.76 -1.68 13.29
C PRO A 123 27.29 -0.77 14.44
N LYS A 124 28.22 -0.46 15.35
CA LYS A 124 27.93 0.44 16.49
C LYS A 124 27.54 1.82 15.97
N GLY A 125 26.53 2.42 16.59
CA GLY A 125 26.02 3.74 16.19
C GLY A 125 25.29 3.77 14.86
N MET A 126 24.93 2.61 14.28
CA MET A 126 24.07 2.52 13.10
C MET A 126 22.67 2.04 13.47
N TYR A 127 21.72 2.38 12.60
CA TYR A 127 20.31 2.02 12.63
C TYR A 127 19.91 1.35 11.29
N PRO A 128 19.15 0.23 11.32
CA PRO A 128 18.76 -0.49 10.11
C PRO A 128 17.42 0.04 9.54
N ALA A 129 17.47 1.12 8.76
CA ALA A 129 16.31 1.52 7.96
C ALA A 129 16.05 0.50 6.85
N ILE A 130 14.81 0.38 6.38
CA ILE A 130 14.43 -0.63 5.38
C ILE A 130 13.84 0.07 4.16
N VAL A 131 14.41 -0.19 2.99
CA VAL A 131 13.73 0.13 1.73
C VAL A 131 12.89 -1.06 1.30
N GLN A 132 11.67 -0.79 0.86
CA GLN A 132 10.82 -1.77 0.20
C GLN A 132 10.47 -1.26 -1.20
N ALA A 133 10.68 -2.08 -2.22
CA ALA A 133 10.27 -1.84 -3.60
C ALA A 133 9.44 -3.03 -4.05
N LEU A 134 8.12 -2.84 -4.13
CA LEU A 134 7.15 -3.93 -4.15
C LEU A 134 6.09 -3.71 -5.24
N HIS A 135 5.68 -4.81 -5.83
CA HIS A 135 4.45 -4.94 -6.60
C HIS A 135 3.44 -5.69 -5.72
N ASP A 136 2.33 -5.02 -5.43
CA ASP A 136 1.19 -5.54 -4.68
C ASP A 136 0.26 -6.21 -5.68
N HIS A 137 0.16 -7.54 -5.61
CA HIS A 137 -0.53 -8.38 -6.61
C HIS A 137 -1.65 -9.22 -6.00
N GLU A 138 -2.72 -9.40 -6.77
CA GLU A 138 -3.93 -10.14 -6.36
C GLU A 138 -4.44 -9.73 -4.97
N VAL A 139 -4.40 -8.43 -4.72
CA VAL A 139 -4.94 -7.85 -3.50
C VAL A 139 -6.46 -8.00 -3.53
N GLN A 140 -7.01 -8.54 -2.46
CA GLN A 140 -8.44 -8.60 -2.21
C GLN A 140 -8.75 -8.04 -0.84
N ALA A 141 -9.87 -7.35 -0.72
CA ALA A 141 -10.38 -6.86 0.55
C ALA A 141 -11.91 -6.88 0.52
N PHE A 142 -12.55 -7.41 1.57
CA PHE A 142 -14.01 -7.42 1.74
C PHE A 142 -14.80 -7.97 0.53
N GLY A 143 -14.24 -8.97 -0.16
CA GLY A 143 -14.85 -9.58 -1.35
C GLY A 143 -14.65 -8.83 -2.66
N TYR A 144 -13.87 -7.75 -2.66
CA TYR A 144 -13.46 -7.02 -3.86
C TYR A 144 -12.00 -7.34 -4.20
N LYS A 145 -11.71 -7.51 -5.50
CA LYS A 145 -10.35 -7.51 -6.02
C LYS A 145 -9.93 -6.06 -6.24
N ILE A 146 -8.75 -5.72 -5.73
CA ILE A 146 -8.08 -4.46 -5.96
C ILE A 146 -7.10 -4.73 -7.11
N ASP A 147 -7.03 -3.79 -8.06
CA ASP A 147 -6.12 -3.94 -9.21
C ASP A 147 -4.67 -3.93 -8.72
N ASP A 148 -3.77 -4.53 -9.49
CA ASP A 148 -2.35 -4.58 -9.08
C ASP A 148 -1.76 -3.16 -9.08
N PHE A 149 -0.88 -2.88 -8.13
CA PHE A 149 -0.20 -1.60 -8.03
C PHE A 149 1.22 -1.77 -7.47
N THR A 150 2.05 -0.76 -7.68
CA THR A 150 3.43 -0.75 -7.24
C THR A 150 3.59 0.31 -6.16
N ARG A 151 4.41 0.02 -5.16
CA ARG A 151 4.80 1.00 -4.14
C ARG A 151 6.25 0.86 -3.72
N THR A 152 6.82 1.97 -3.29
CA THR A 152 8.15 1.97 -2.67
C THR A 152 8.29 3.06 -1.63
N GLY A 153 9.10 2.80 -0.61
CA GLY A 153 9.39 3.75 0.45
C GLY A 153 10.52 3.27 1.35
N ILE A 154 10.92 4.14 2.27
CA ILE A 154 11.88 3.84 3.32
C ILE A 154 11.15 3.84 4.66
N GLU A 155 11.17 2.70 5.34
CA GLU A 155 10.55 2.47 6.63
C GLU A 155 11.60 2.42 7.73
N PHE A 156 11.19 2.83 8.93
CA PHE A 156 12.02 2.92 10.12
C PHE A 156 11.45 1.97 11.18
N PRO A 157 11.91 0.70 11.27
CA PRO A 157 11.44 -0.27 12.26
C PRO A 157 12.02 -0.05 13.68
N PHE A 158 11.53 -0.80 14.67
CA PHE A 158 12.01 -0.78 16.06
C PHE A 158 11.76 0.57 16.76
N ILE A 159 10.62 1.19 16.48
CA ILE A 159 10.17 2.44 17.07
C ILE A 159 9.30 2.14 18.29
N ASP A 160 9.56 2.83 19.40
CA ASP A 160 8.72 2.78 20.59
C ASP A 160 7.69 3.90 20.54
N LEU A 161 6.60 3.64 19.82
CA LEU A 161 5.47 4.55 19.71
C LEU A 161 4.73 4.70 21.05
N LEU A 162 4.74 3.66 21.88
CA LEU A 162 3.91 3.57 23.10
C LEU A 162 4.67 3.89 24.39
N HIS A 163 5.96 4.23 24.29
CA HIS A 163 6.87 4.48 25.41
C HIS A 163 6.88 3.37 26.47
N ASP A 164 6.76 2.11 26.04
CA ASP A 164 6.83 0.96 26.94
C ASP A 164 8.16 0.22 26.90
N ASN A 165 9.10 0.70 26.07
CA ASN A 165 10.43 0.16 25.89
C ASN A 165 10.43 -1.33 25.49
N SER A 166 9.35 -1.81 24.84
CA SER A 166 9.19 -3.23 24.52
C SER A 166 8.44 -3.51 23.21
N THR A 167 7.42 -2.70 22.88
CA THR A 167 6.56 -2.88 21.70
C THR A 167 7.18 -2.15 20.51
N SER A 168 7.52 -2.89 19.46
CA SER A 168 8.20 -2.37 18.28
C SER A 168 7.17 -2.06 17.20
N PHE A 169 7.22 -0.84 16.70
CA PHE A 169 6.48 -0.39 15.54
C PHE A 169 7.46 -0.02 14.43
N LYS A 170 6.95 0.04 13.20
CA LYS A 170 7.68 0.66 12.10
C LYS A 170 7.00 1.94 11.64
N TRP A 171 7.79 3.00 11.55
CA TRP A 171 7.34 4.29 11.06
C TRP A 171 7.56 4.36 9.55
N ALA A 172 6.49 4.59 8.80
CA ALA A 172 6.48 4.68 7.34
C ALA A 172 5.96 6.06 6.92
N PRO A 173 6.83 7.09 6.85
CA PRO A 173 6.37 8.47 6.71
C PRO A 173 5.91 8.85 5.31
N SER A 174 6.37 8.14 4.29
CA SER A 174 6.02 8.43 2.91
C SER A 174 6.18 7.24 2.00
N LEU A 175 5.39 7.23 0.92
CA LEU A 175 5.39 6.18 -0.09
C LEU A 175 5.26 6.82 -1.48
N LEU A 176 6.02 6.31 -2.45
CA LEU A 176 5.69 6.46 -3.87
C LEU A 176 4.74 5.32 -4.23
N MET A 177 3.66 5.61 -4.96
CA MET A 177 2.63 4.63 -5.30
C MET A 177 2.04 4.87 -6.69
N THR A 178 1.63 3.81 -7.39
CA THR A 178 1.05 3.89 -8.74
C THR A 178 -0.05 4.95 -8.83
N ALA A 179 0.14 5.92 -9.71
CA ALA A 179 -0.62 7.17 -9.70
C ALA A 179 -2.12 7.03 -10.03
N ASP A 180 -2.51 6.05 -10.84
CA ASP A 180 -3.88 5.80 -11.26
C ASP A 180 -4.63 4.82 -10.33
N HIS A 181 -4.05 4.52 -9.16
CA HIS A 181 -4.61 3.56 -8.22
C HIS A 181 -5.22 4.24 -6.97
N GLU A 182 -6.35 4.94 -7.15
CA GLU A 182 -7.01 5.78 -6.13
C GLU A 182 -7.30 5.06 -4.81
N ILE A 183 -7.66 3.77 -4.85
CA ILE A 183 -7.97 2.99 -3.64
C ILE A 183 -6.72 2.84 -2.76
N ALA A 184 -5.56 2.58 -3.36
CA ALA A 184 -4.32 2.41 -2.60
C ALA A 184 -3.78 3.75 -2.12
N LEU A 185 -3.85 4.79 -2.96
CA LEU A 185 -3.45 6.15 -2.58
C LEU A 185 -4.22 6.64 -1.35
N ASN A 186 -5.55 6.59 -1.41
CA ASN A 186 -6.40 6.99 -0.29
C ASN A 186 -6.19 6.07 0.93
N GLY A 187 -6.01 4.77 0.71
CA GLY A 187 -5.76 3.80 1.78
C GLY A 187 -4.49 4.13 2.56
N ALA A 188 -3.40 4.55 1.91
CA ALA A 188 -2.17 4.97 2.57
C ALA A 188 -2.32 6.32 3.29
N ASP A 189 -3.03 7.27 2.67
CA ASP A 189 -3.29 8.61 3.23
C ASP A 189 -4.14 8.55 4.51
N ASP A 190 -5.06 7.58 4.62
CA ASP A 190 -5.89 7.37 5.81
C ASP A 190 -5.08 7.01 7.08
N TYR A 191 -3.85 6.51 6.92
CA TYR A 191 -2.89 6.29 8.02
C TYR A 191 -1.96 7.49 8.28
N GLY A 192 -2.13 8.58 7.53
CA GLY A 192 -1.31 9.79 7.60
C GLY A 192 0.03 9.68 6.87
N THR A 193 0.18 8.68 5.99
CA THR A 193 1.38 8.54 5.15
C THR A 193 1.39 9.66 4.11
N ASN A 194 2.55 10.27 3.87
CA ASN A 194 2.69 11.21 2.77
C ASN A 194 2.86 10.43 1.45
N THR A 195 1.76 10.23 0.73
CA THR A 195 1.75 9.42 -0.48
C THR A 195 1.96 10.26 -1.73
N PHE A 196 2.89 9.84 -2.57
CA PHE A 196 3.23 10.50 -3.82
C PHE A 196 2.77 9.64 -5.00
N PRO A 197 1.78 10.08 -5.79
CA PRO A 197 1.46 9.47 -7.08
C PRO A 197 2.73 9.41 -7.96
N ALA A 198 3.05 8.24 -8.48
CA ALA A 198 4.33 7.96 -9.12
C ALA A 198 4.21 7.06 -10.35
N SER A 199 5.22 7.14 -11.21
CA SER A 199 5.49 6.21 -12.31
C SER A 199 6.59 5.23 -11.93
N PHE A 200 6.52 4.00 -12.45
CA PHE A 200 7.42 2.90 -12.10
C PHE A 200 8.02 2.24 -13.35
N GLU A 201 9.27 1.82 -13.24
CA GLU A 201 9.95 0.99 -14.24
C GLU A 201 10.64 -0.21 -13.56
N PRO A 202 10.22 -1.45 -13.88
CA PRO A 202 9.05 -1.79 -14.71
C PRO A 202 7.73 -1.36 -14.05
N GLY A 203 6.69 -1.13 -14.86
CA GLY A 203 5.41 -0.63 -14.38
C GLY A 203 4.48 -1.68 -13.76
N CYS A 204 4.72 -2.97 -14.02
CA CYS A 204 3.76 -4.05 -13.75
C CYS A 204 4.40 -5.34 -13.23
N ASP A 205 5.68 -5.27 -12.94
CA ASP A 205 6.45 -6.36 -12.36
C ASP A 205 7.25 -5.76 -11.21
N ALA A 206 7.65 -6.60 -10.26
CA ALA A 206 8.37 -6.13 -9.10
C ALA A 206 9.78 -5.59 -9.41
N TYR A 207 10.38 -6.02 -10.52
CA TYR A 207 11.71 -5.64 -10.99
C TYR A 207 11.94 -6.19 -12.40
N GLN A 208 12.92 -5.65 -13.13
CA GLN A 208 13.29 -6.15 -14.46
C GLN A 208 14.77 -6.51 -14.52
N ALA A 209 15.10 -7.61 -15.20
CA ALA A 209 16.49 -7.99 -15.44
C ALA A 209 17.21 -6.92 -16.28
N VAL A 210 18.43 -6.55 -15.87
CA VAL A 210 19.28 -5.65 -16.65
C VAL A 210 19.89 -6.42 -17.81
N PRO A 211 19.59 -6.06 -19.08
CA PRO A 211 20.13 -6.78 -20.23
C PRO A 211 21.66 -6.68 -20.26
N ASN A 212 22.33 -7.82 -20.49
CA ASN A 212 23.79 -7.91 -20.57
C ASN A 212 24.53 -7.35 -19.34
N ALA A 213 23.92 -7.44 -18.15
CA ALA A 213 24.57 -7.03 -16.91
C ALA A 213 25.89 -7.77 -16.68
N GLU A 214 26.90 -7.06 -16.16
CA GLU A 214 28.19 -7.65 -15.81
C GLU A 214 28.05 -8.78 -14.79
N LYS A 215 27.11 -8.64 -13.86
CA LYS A 215 26.74 -9.65 -12.87
C LYS A 215 25.41 -10.32 -13.29
N PRO A 216 25.38 -11.64 -13.55
CA PRO A 216 24.14 -12.36 -13.82
C PRO A 216 23.11 -12.19 -12.70
N GLY A 217 21.82 -12.19 -13.05
CA GLY A 217 20.73 -12.02 -12.08
C GLY A 217 20.52 -10.58 -11.60
N THR A 218 21.25 -9.61 -12.16
CA THR A 218 21.07 -8.19 -11.84
C THR A 218 19.71 -7.69 -12.31
N THR A 219 18.99 -7.05 -11.40
CA THR A 219 17.68 -6.47 -11.65
C THR A 219 17.65 -5.02 -11.21
N TYR A 220 16.82 -4.23 -11.88
CA TYR A 220 16.57 -2.84 -11.55
C TYR A 220 15.09 -2.62 -11.22
N PHE A 221 14.86 -1.59 -10.43
CA PHE A 221 13.55 -1.02 -10.14
C PHE A 221 13.72 0.49 -10.00
N SER A 222 12.82 1.27 -10.58
CA SER A 222 12.83 2.72 -10.55
C SER A 222 11.43 3.25 -10.27
N ALA A 223 11.33 4.25 -9.42
CA ALA A 223 10.11 4.96 -9.11
C ALA A 223 10.39 6.46 -9.08
N SER A 224 9.50 7.25 -9.66
CA SER A 224 9.59 8.72 -9.65
C SER A 224 8.20 9.32 -9.49
N SER A 225 8.06 10.30 -8.59
CA SER A 225 6.82 11.03 -8.42
C SER A 225 6.44 11.75 -9.72
N LEU A 226 5.14 11.82 -10.01
CA LEU A 226 4.62 12.61 -11.11
C LEU A 226 4.70 14.12 -10.83
N GLU A 227 4.64 14.49 -9.55
CA GLU A 227 4.54 15.87 -9.08
C GLU A 227 5.57 16.11 -7.97
N GLY A 228 6.86 16.14 -8.34
CA GLY A 228 7.90 16.37 -7.34
C GLY A 228 9.30 16.00 -7.79
N ALA A 229 10.20 15.94 -6.82
CA ALA A 229 11.57 15.48 -7.00
C ALA A 229 11.79 14.11 -6.35
N GLU A 230 10.73 13.50 -5.83
CA GLU A 230 10.78 12.28 -5.07
C GLU A 230 11.03 11.08 -5.99
N PHE A 231 12.03 10.28 -5.66
CA PHE A 231 12.37 9.07 -6.41
C PHE A 231 13.02 8.02 -5.51
N ILE A 232 12.90 6.75 -5.91
CA ILE A 232 13.70 5.65 -5.39
C ILE A 232 14.12 4.77 -6.57
N ASN A 233 15.43 4.55 -6.71
CA ASN A 233 16.02 3.67 -7.71
C ASN A 233 16.83 2.59 -7.00
N THR A 234 16.72 1.36 -7.48
CA THR A 234 17.49 0.23 -6.97
C THR A 234 18.14 -0.56 -8.09
N LEU A 235 19.32 -1.09 -7.81
CA LEU A 235 20.05 -1.98 -8.70
C LEU A 235 20.70 -3.08 -7.86
N PHE A 236 20.23 -4.31 -8.04
CA PHE A 236 20.58 -5.44 -7.18
C PHE A 236 21.03 -6.64 -8.00
N SER A 237 22.12 -7.29 -7.59
CA SER A 237 22.58 -8.57 -8.12
C SER A 237 22.40 -9.67 -7.08
N SER A 238 22.24 -10.92 -7.53
CA SER A 238 22.25 -12.08 -6.63
C SER A 238 23.59 -12.19 -5.88
N THR A 239 23.55 -12.64 -4.63
CA THR A 239 24.72 -12.93 -3.81
C THR A 239 24.50 -14.17 -2.98
N GLU A 240 25.57 -14.87 -2.62
CA GLU A 240 25.54 -15.98 -1.66
C GLU A 240 25.72 -15.49 -0.21
N GLU A 241 26.19 -14.25 -0.04
CA GLU A 241 26.47 -13.65 1.26
C GLU A 241 25.18 -13.42 2.06
N GLU A 242 25.19 -13.87 3.31
CA GLU A 242 24.09 -13.65 4.26
C GLU A 242 24.54 -12.65 5.34
N LEU A 243 24.33 -11.36 5.07
CA LEU A 243 24.66 -10.31 6.04
C LEU A 243 23.56 -10.15 7.10
N PHE A 244 22.30 -10.39 6.74
CA PHE A 244 21.14 -10.26 7.60
C PHE A 244 20.31 -11.55 7.54
N PRO A 245 19.96 -12.16 8.69
CA PRO A 245 19.18 -13.39 8.71
C PRO A 245 17.73 -13.14 8.30
N LEU A 246 17.06 -14.15 7.74
CA LEU A 246 15.64 -14.07 7.38
C LEU A 246 14.74 -13.65 8.56
N GLU A 247 15.05 -14.10 9.77
CA GLU A 247 14.30 -13.73 10.99
C GLU A 247 14.33 -12.22 11.28
N PHE A 248 15.40 -11.51 10.89
CA PHE A 248 15.43 -10.06 10.99
C PHE A 248 14.42 -9.42 10.03
N PHE A 249 14.33 -9.88 8.79
CA PHE A 249 13.37 -9.35 7.81
C PHE A 249 11.93 -9.66 8.19
N LYS A 250 11.64 -10.89 8.67
CA LYS A 250 10.33 -11.25 9.22
C LYS A 250 9.92 -10.28 10.32
N ASN A 251 10.80 -10.09 11.30
CA ASN A 251 10.55 -9.18 12.40
C ASN A 251 10.33 -7.74 11.94
N ALA A 252 11.28 -7.18 11.18
CA ALA A 252 11.23 -5.77 10.78
C ALA A 252 10.01 -5.45 9.89
N THR A 253 9.59 -6.38 9.03
CA THR A 253 8.49 -6.14 8.09
C THR A 253 7.10 -6.43 8.69
N ASN A 254 6.99 -7.31 9.69
CA ASN A 254 5.74 -7.66 10.39
C ASN A 254 5.44 -6.81 11.65
N GLN A 255 6.22 -5.76 11.90
CA GLN A 255 5.88 -4.77 12.93
C GLN A 255 4.65 -3.95 12.51
N PRO A 256 3.74 -3.58 13.43
CA PRO A 256 2.65 -2.67 13.13
C PRO A 256 3.18 -1.35 12.54
N THR A 257 2.59 -0.92 11.44
CA THR A 257 2.99 0.26 10.67
C THR A 257 2.20 1.47 11.12
N PHE A 258 2.86 2.63 11.19
CA PHE A 258 2.17 3.91 11.38
C PHE A 258 2.91 5.04 10.66
N ALA A 259 2.20 6.14 10.37
CA ALA A 259 2.82 7.39 9.93
C ALA A 259 2.57 8.53 10.92
N ASP A 260 1.31 8.75 11.34
CA ASP A 260 0.93 9.85 12.24
C ASP A 260 0.81 9.45 13.73
N GLY A 261 0.87 8.15 14.03
CA GLY A 261 0.82 7.58 15.38
C GLY A 261 -0.60 7.41 15.96
N LYS A 262 -1.66 7.65 15.17
CA LYS A 262 -3.05 7.50 15.62
C LYS A 262 -3.63 6.15 15.25
N THR A 263 -3.50 5.80 13.98
CA THR A 263 -4.01 4.56 13.40
C THR A 263 -2.82 3.72 12.94
N CYS A 264 -2.86 2.44 13.27
CA CYS A 264 -1.84 1.49 12.86
C CYS A 264 -2.42 0.48 11.89
N ASP A 265 -1.63 0.17 10.87
CA ASP A 265 -1.83 -0.99 10.02
C ASP A 265 -1.05 -2.19 10.57
N ASN A 266 -1.61 -3.39 10.40
CA ASN A 266 -0.94 -4.65 10.71
C ASN A 266 -1.06 -5.62 9.54
N MET A 267 -0.21 -5.37 8.55
CA MET A 267 0.11 -6.27 7.45
C MET A 267 1.11 -7.35 7.88
N ILE A 268 0.60 -8.56 8.12
CA ILE A 268 1.38 -9.74 8.49
C ILE A 268 1.83 -10.45 7.21
N ARG A 269 3.12 -10.45 6.92
CA ARG A 269 3.72 -11.20 5.81
C ARG A 269 4.06 -12.64 6.21
N LEU A 270 3.79 -13.55 5.30
CA LEU A 270 4.07 -14.98 5.42
C LEU A 270 5.23 -15.34 4.49
N PHE A 271 6.28 -15.90 5.06
CA PHE A 271 7.54 -16.19 4.35
C PHE A 271 7.70 -17.68 4.01
N ASP A 272 6.70 -18.50 4.27
CA ASP A 272 6.69 -19.96 4.12
C ASP A 272 5.50 -20.46 3.27
N THR A 273 5.08 -19.66 2.29
CA THR A 273 3.96 -19.98 1.38
C THR A 273 4.47 -20.43 0.01
N SER A 274 3.58 -20.85 -0.89
CA SER A 274 3.96 -21.28 -2.25
C SER A 274 4.61 -20.19 -3.10
N VAL A 275 4.44 -18.91 -2.73
CA VAL A 275 5.09 -17.78 -3.44
C VAL A 275 6.50 -17.49 -2.93
N SER A 276 6.91 -18.06 -1.79
CA SER A 276 8.22 -17.85 -1.16
C SER A 276 9.04 -19.13 -0.95
N THR A 277 8.48 -20.29 -1.31
CA THR A 277 9.11 -21.61 -1.22
C THR A 277 9.29 -22.21 -2.60
N THR A 278 10.05 -23.30 -2.72
CA THR A 278 10.37 -23.96 -4.00
C THR A 278 9.13 -24.10 -4.89
N PRO A 279 9.15 -23.59 -6.15
CA PRO A 279 10.30 -23.09 -6.90
C PRO A 279 10.59 -21.57 -6.78
N ASN A 280 9.81 -20.83 -6.00
CA ASN A 280 9.87 -19.37 -5.87
C ASN A 280 10.68 -18.94 -4.63
N GLU A 281 11.84 -19.55 -4.44
CA GLU A 281 12.64 -19.40 -3.22
C GLU A 281 13.12 -17.96 -3.02
N ILE A 282 13.20 -17.54 -1.77
CA ILE A 282 13.77 -16.25 -1.36
C ILE A 282 15.22 -16.15 -1.84
N GLN A 283 15.57 -15.05 -2.51
CA GLN A 283 16.90 -14.82 -3.06
C GLN A 283 17.61 -13.70 -2.31
N ARG A 284 18.89 -13.90 -2.01
CA ARG A 284 19.73 -12.87 -1.39
C ARG A 284 20.29 -11.96 -2.47
N VAL A 285 20.29 -10.65 -2.18
CA VAL A 285 20.75 -9.63 -3.11
C VAL A 285 21.71 -8.65 -2.47
N ILE A 286 22.63 -8.12 -3.28
CA ILE A 286 23.53 -7.02 -2.94
C ILE A 286 23.49 -5.96 -4.04
N GLY A 287 23.51 -4.69 -3.67
CA GLY A 287 23.33 -3.64 -4.67
C GLY A 287 23.52 -2.21 -4.19
N THR A 288 22.91 -1.31 -4.95
CA THR A 288 22.85 0.12 -4.68
C THR A 288 21.41 0.59 -4.61
N VAL A 289 21.19 1.60 -3.76
CA VAL A 289 19.90 2.29 -3.62
C VAL A 289 20.17 3.78 -3.69
N GLN A 290 19.43 4.47 -4.53
CA GLN A 290 19.42 5.93 -4.59
C GLN A 290 18.00 6.40 -4.28
N ALA A 291 17.87 7.37 -3.38
CA ALA A 291 16.56 7.87 -3.00
C ALA A 291 16.59 9.36 -2.74
N ASN A 292 15.55 10.06 -3.17
CA ASN A 292 15.20 11.37 -2.66
C ASN A 292 13.74 11.27 -2.23
N ILE A 293 13.47 11.13 -0.94
CA ILE A 293 12.11 10.98 -0.43
C ILE A 293 12.08 11.44 1.02
N HIS A 294 10.95 12.00 1.47
CA HIS A 294 10.74 12.31 2.87
C HIS A 294 11.01 11.06 3.74
N PRO A 295 11.61 11.17 4.94
CA PRO A 295 11.98 12.37 5.68
C PRO A 295 13.37 12.93 5.36
N PHE A 296 14.07 12.38 4.37
CA PHE A 296 15.38 12.89 3.98
C PHE A 296 15.23 14.26 3.31
N SER A 297 16.11 15.20 3.65
CA SER A 297 16.09 16.57 3.12
C SER A 297 16.84 16.71 1.78
N GLY A 298 17.12 15.60 1.11
CA GLY A 298 17.84 15.56 -0.16
C GLY A 298 18.26 14.15 -0.56
N GLY A 299 18.79 14.03 -1.78
CA GLY A 299 19.22 12.76 -2.37
C GLY A 299 20.24 12.02 -1.52
N GLN A 300 19.98 10.74 -1.30
CA GLN A 300 20.82 9.78 -0.61
C GLN A 300 21.24 8.68 -1.57
N GLU A 301 22.42 8.12 -1.33
CA GLU A 301 22.92 6.96 -2.05
C GLU A 301 23.58 5.99 -1.08
N TRP A 302 23.19 4.73 -1.17
CA TRP A 302 23.78 3.62 -0.44
C TRP A 302 24.35 2.62 -1.42
N SER A 303 25.55 2.12 -1.10
CA SER A 303 26.22 1.05 -1.83
C SER A 303 26.53 -0.11 -0.90
N ASN A 304 26.71 -1.31 -1.46
CA ASN A 304 26.81 -2.55 -0.69
C ASN A 304 25.60 -2.74 0.23
N VAL A 305 24.42 -2.45 -0.30
CA VAL A 305 23.14 -2.66 0.36
C VAL A 305 22.78 -4.13 0.22
N TYR A 306 22.45 -4.79 1.32
CA TYR A 306 22.07 -6.21 1.33
C TYR A 306 20.57 -6.35 1.63
N GLY A 307 19.94 -7.30 0.96
CA GLY A 307 18.50 -7.51 1.04
C GLY A 307 18.06 -8.88 0.58
N LEU A 308 16.74 -9.03 0.49
CA LEU A 308 16.06 -10.19 -0.03
C LEU A 308 15.18 -9.77 -1.21
N ARG A 309 15.22 -10.57 -2.26
CA ARG A 309 14.26 -10.56 -3.36
C ARG A 309 13.32 -11.74 -3.15
N LEU A 310 12.03 -11.47 -2.96
CA LEU A 310 11.03 -12.46 -2.62
C LEU A 310 9.63 -11.99 -2.99
N ASP A 311 8.72 -12.95 -3.13
CA ASP A 311 7.29 -12.71 -2.99
C ASP A 311 6.84 -13.24 -1.61
N SER A 312 5.99 -12.48 -0.93
CA SER A 312 5.39 -12.87 0.34
C SER A 312 3.89 -12.61 0.31
N ALA A 313 3.11 -13.65 0.60
CA ALA A 313 1.68 -13.47 0.85
C ALA A 313 1.47 -12.67 2.15
N PHE A 314 0.39 -11.89 2.23
CA PHE A 314 0.07 -11.14 3.44
C PHE A 314 -1.38 -11.29 3.89
N ILE A 315 -1.58 -11.01 5.18
CA ILE A 315 -2.88 -10.83 5.82
C ILE A 315 -2.85 -9.48 6.51
N GLU A 316 -3.75 -8.59 6.13
CA GLU A 316 -3.80 -7.23 6.64
C GLU A 316 -5.01 -7.02 7.56
N ASN A 317 -4.74 -6.34 8.67
CA ASN A 317 -5.74 -5.93 9.65
C ASN A 317 -5.73 -4.40 9.75
N ASN A 318 -6.67 -3.80 9.03
CA ASN A 318 -6.72 -2.37 8.81
C ASN A 318 -7.40 -1.60 9.95
N TYR A 319 -7.10 -0.30 10.03
CA TYR A 319 -7.75 0.68 10.92
C TYR A 319 -7.71 0.33 12.42
N LEU A 320 -6.60 -0.26 12.87
CA LEU A 320 -6.44 -0.64 14.27
C LEU A 320 -5.88 0.53 15.10
N SER A 321 -6.33 0.64 16.35
CA SER A 321 -5.70 1.56 17.30
C SER A 321 -4.27 1.09 17.58
N CYS A 322 -3.29 1.98 17.47
CA CYS A 322 -1.89 1.66 17.78
C CYS A 322 -1.72 1.12 19.21
N GLU A 323 -2.51 1.62 20.17
CA GLU A 323 -2.50 1.16 21.55
C GLU A 323 -2.88 -0.34 21.69
N SER A 324 -3.69 -0.86 20.76
CA SER A 324 -4.10 -2.28 20.79
C SER A 324 -2.94 -3.25 20.56
N PHE A 325 -1.79 -2.76 20.09
CA PHE A 325 -0.57 -3.54 19.88
C PHE A 325 0.36 -3.54 21.08
N ARG A 326 -0.01 -2.95 22.22
CA ARG A 326 0.83 -3.02 23.42
C ARG A 326 1.17 -4.48 23.79
N GLY A 327 2.46 -4.79 23.85
CA GLY A 327 2.96 -6.14 24.09
C GLY A 327 2.82 -7.10 22.89
N TYR A 328 2.59 -6.58 21.68
CA TYR A 328 2.49 -7.39 20.47
C TYR A 328 3.79 -8.18 20.24
N PRO A 329 3.71 -9.50 20.02
CA PRO A 329 4.89 -10.34 19.93
C PRO A 329 5.64 -10.15 18.62
N HIS A 330 6.96 -10.15 18.74
CA HIS A 330 7.96 -9.87 17.70
C HIS A 330 8.21 -11.03 16.72
N ASN A 331 7.65 -12.23 16.96
CA ASN A 331 8.02 -13.48 16.28
C ASN A 331 6.86 -14.13 15.49
N LYS A 332 6.06 -13.33 14.77
CA LYS A 332 5.02 -13.89 13.89
C LYS A 332 5.51 -14.03 12.46
#